data_AF-A0A439DFS1-F1
#
_entry.id   AF-A0A439DFS1-F1
#
_cell.length_a   1.000
_cell.length_b   1.000
_cell.length_c   1.000
_cell.angle_alpha   90.00
_cell.angle_beta   90.00
_cell.angle_gamma   90.00
#
_symmetry.space_group_name_H-M   'P 1'
#
loop_
_entity.id
_entity.type
_entity.pdbx_description
1 polymer ?
#
loop_
_entity_poly.entity_id
_entity_poly.type
_entity_poly.pdbx_seq_one_letter_code
_entity_poly.pdbx_strand_id
1 'polypeptide(L)'
;MKMEHGNDIDAVPFVAADISEQGNVLCFDEFQCTDVADAMILRRLLESLMSHGVVLVTTSNRHPDELYKNGIQRESFIPAINLLKARLHVINLDSPTDYRKIPRPPSGVYHTPLDSHAASHIEKWFRFLGDPENPEPHPEIQKVWGREIHVPRVSGRCAWFTFQELIGRATGAADYLELMRSYDAFIVSDIPGMTFRERDLARRFITFIDAVYESHAKLSFTTRSKTAVHQPGAKSDESVSHAMQHMMEDMGSSIDKLEESNLFSGDEERFAFVRALSRLSEMSSKEWVERGMGLEEKGGKKERDEWAKARSRQMEDSM
;
A
#
# COMPACT_ATOMS: atom_id res chain seq x y z
N MET A 1 26.42 32.28 -13.70
CA MET A 1 27.29 32.15 -12.50
C MET A 1 28.77 32.01 -12.83
N LYS A 2 29.39 30.82 -12.96
CA LYS A 2 30.86 30.71 -13.22
C LYS A 2 31.32 31.33 -14.55
N MET A 3 30.50 31.20 -15.61
CA MET A 3 30.77 31.85 -16.89
C MET A 3 30.62 33.38 -16.84
N GLU A 4 29.91 33.92 -15.85
CA GLU A 4 29.64 35.37 -15.71
C GLU A 4 30.51 36.04 -14.65
N HIS A 5 31.01 35.30 -13.65
CA HIS A 5 31.70 35.84 -12.48
C HIS A 5 33.10 35.22 -12.24
N GLY A 6 33.58 34.38 -13.17
CA GLY A 6 34.88 33.74 -13.09
C GLY A 6 34.91 32.48 -12.23
N ASN A 7 36.07 31.81 -12.22
CA ASN A 7 36.25 30.53 -11.53
C ASN A 7 36.37 30.64 -10.00
N ASP A 8 36.58 31.85 -9.47
CA ASP A 8 36.80 32.10 -8.04
C ASP A 8 35.50 32.25 -7.24
N ILE A 9 34.34 32.25 -7.90
CA ILE A 9 33.05 32.37 -7.21
C ILE A 9 32.65 31.04 -6.55
N ASP A 10 32.35 31.09 -5.26
CA ASP A 10 31.78 29.97 -4.53
C ASP A 10 30.29 29.85 -4.84
N ALA A 11 29.93 28.85 -5.64
CA ALA A 11 28.55 28.60 -6.03
C ALA A 11 27.69 27.94 -4.94
N VAL A 12 28.31 27.36 -3.90
CA VAL A 12 27.60 26.53 -2.92
C VAL A 12 26.47 27.28 -2.17
N PRO A 13 26.68 28.51 -1.66
CA PRO A 13 25.62 29.24 -0.96
C PRO A 13 24.42 29.56 -1.86
N PHE A 14 24.67 29.89 -3.13
CA PHE A 14 23.60 30.17 -4.10
C PHE A 14 22.77 28.93 -4.40
N VAL A 15 23.43 27.79 -4.60
CA VAL A 15 22.73 26.51 -4.80
C VAL A 15 21.92 26.12 -3.56
N ALA A 16 22.45 26.35 -2.35
CA ALA A 16 21.70 26.09 -1.12
C ALA A 16 20.47 27.00 -0.98
N ALA A 17 20.59 28.27 -1.34
CA ALA A 17 19.46 29.20 -1.37
C ALA A 17 18.38 28.73 -2.35
N ASP A 18 18.76 28.41 -3.60
CA ASP A 18 17.85 27.91 -4.63
C ASP A 18 17.12 26.63 -4.19
N ILE A 19 17.83 25.69 -3.54
CA ILE A 19 17.21 24.47 -3.00
C ILE A 19 16.23 24.81 -1.87
N SER A 20 16.59 25.74 -0.98
CA SER A 20 15.74 26.14 0.14
C SER A 20 14.45 26.84 -0.29
N GLU A 21 14.47 27.56 -1.42
CA GLU A 21 13.27 28.16 -1.99
C GLU A 21 12.29 27.12 -2.55
N GLN A 22 12.79 25.96 -2.98
CA GLN A 22 11.97 24.87 -3.52
C GLN A 22 11.37 23.98 -2.44
N GLY A 23 11.97 23.93 -1.24
CA GLY A 23 11.47 23.09 -0.16
C GLY A 23 12.19 23.25 1.18
N ASN A 24 11.42 23.01 2.24
CA ASN A 24 11.89 23.12 3.63
C ASN A 24 12.41 21.78 4.20
N VAL A 25 12.20 20.67 3.49
CA VAL A 25 12.67 19.33 3.88
C VAL A 25 13.45 18.73 2.71
N LEU A 26 14.68 18.33 2.97
CA LEU A 26 15.53 17.66 2.00
C LEU A 26 15.83 16.24 2.45
N CYS A 27 15.45 15.27 1.63
CA CYS A 27 15.68 13.85 1.87
C CYS A 27 16.82 13.36 0.99
N PHE A 28 17.95 12.96 1.59
CA PHE A 28 19.01 12.23 0.90
C PHE A 28 18.85 10.73 1.13
N ASP A 29 18.59 9.99 0.07
CA ASP A 29 18.59 8.53 0.13
C ASP A 29 20.01 8.01 -0.16
N GLU A 30 20.38 6.92 0.50
CA GLU A 30 21.67 6.22 0.36
C GLU A 30 22.91 7.14 0.41
N PHE A 31 22.98 7.99 1.42
CA PHE A 31 24.10 8.91 1.61
C PHE A 31 25.43 8.16 1.73
N GLN A 32 26.25 8.33 0.70
CA GLN A 32 27.58 7.77 0.57
C GLN A 32 28.53 8.80 -0.03
N CYS A 33 29.77 8.80 0.44
CA CYS A 33 30.83 9.65 -0.10
C CYS A 33 31.95 8.73 -0.59
N THR A 34 32.32 8.88 -1.86
CA THR A 34 33.33 8.05 -2.54
C THR A 34 34.53 8.84 -3.04
N ASP A 35 34.43 10.17 -3.14
CA ASP A 35 35.51 11.06 -3.59
C ASP A 35 35.82 12.17 -2.56
N VAL A 36 37.09 12.59 -2.53
CA VAL A 36 37.59 13.68 -1.68
C VAL A 36 37.01 15.04 -2.10
N ALA A 37 36.75 15.25 -3.40
CA ALA A 37 36.17 16.49 -3.91
C ALA A 37 34.73 16.66 -3.40
N ASP A 38 33.95 15.57 -3.38
CA ASP A 38 32.60 15.55 -2.84
C ASP A 38 32.63 15.89 -1.35
N ALA A 39 33.56 15.32 -0.60
CA ALA A 39 33.70 15.57 0.84
C ALA A 39 33.85 17.06 1.20
N MET A 40 34.63 17.81 0.41
CA MET A 40 34.88 19.24 0.67
C MET A 40 33.66 20.12 0.34
N ILE A 41 32.91 19.79 -0.71
CA ILE A 41 31.71 20.53 -1.11
C ILE A 41 30.54 20.20 -0.20
N LEU A 42 30.39 18.91 0.15
CA LEU A 42 29.24 18.38 0.87
C LEU A 42 29.07 19.01 2.23
N ARG A 43 30.14 19.19 3.01
CA ARG A 43 30.07 19.92 4.28
C ARG A 43 29.42 21.29 4.10
N ARG A 44 29.95 22.07 3.14
CA ARG A 44 29.57 23.47 2.93
C ARG A 44 28.12 23.57 2.48
N LEU A 45 27.70 22.66 1.61
CA LEU A 45 26.31 22.57 1.15
C LEU A 45 25.37 22.26 2.32
N LEU A 46 25.68 21.22 3.11
CA LEU A 46 24.85 20.82 4.25
C LEU A 46 24.75 21.94 5.29
N GLU A 47 25.87 22.60 5.60
CA GLU A 47 25.92 23.72 6.53
C GLU A 47 25.07 24.90 6.03
N SER A 48 25.16 25.23 4.73
CA SER A 48 24.38 26.30 4.11
C SER A 48 22.88 25.98 4.08
N LEU A 49 22.50 24.74 3.74
CA LEU A 49 21.10 24.29 3.76
C LEU A 49 20.51 24.36 5.17
N MET A 50 21.25 23.89 6.18
CA MET A 50 20.84 23.99 7.58
C MET A 50 20.70 25.44 8.04
N SER A 51 21.55 26.34 7.54
CA SER A 51 21.47 27.79 7.86
C SER A 51 20.23 28.46 7.26
N HIS A 52 19.72 27.95 6.13
CA HIS A 52 18.45 28.36 5.54
C HIS A 52 17.22 27.69 6.19
N GLY A 53 17.41 26.91 7.26
CA GLY A 53 16.32 26.25 7.97
C GLY A 53 15.80 24.97 7.31
N VAL A 54 16.53 24.44 6.31
CA VAL A 54 16.17 23.18 5.67
C VAL A 54 16.33 22.02 6.67
N VAL A 55 15.26 21.26 6.86
CA VAL A 55 15.27 20.02 7.65
C VAL A 55 15.86 18.91 6.80
N LEU A 56 16.94 18.33 7.28
CA LEU A 56 17.65 17.27 6.59
C LEU A 56 17.22 15.89 7.12
N VAL A 57 16.77 15.02 6.22
CA VAL A 57 16.53 13.60 6.47
C VAL A 57 17.48 12.81 5.58
N THR A 58 18.21 11.85 6.14
CA THR A 58 19.18 11.07 5.37
C THR A 58 19.18 9.61 5.76
N THR A 59 19.32 8.72 4.79
CA THR A 59 19.54 7.27 5.00
C THR A 59 20.97 6.93 4.60
N SER A 60 21.59 5.97 5.28
CA SER A 60 22.92 5.46 4.89
C SER A 60 23.11 4.04 5.37
N ASN A 61 23.83 3.25 4.57
CA ASN A 61 24.28 1.91 4.97
C ASN A 61 25.52 1.94 5.87
N ARG A 62 26.02 3.13 6.23
CA ARG A 62 27.19 3.33 7.10
C ARG A 62 26.84 4.31 8.20
N HIS A 63 27.26 4.00 9.42
CA HIS A 63 27.23 4.98 10.51
C HIS A 63 28.05 6.22 10.12
N PRO A 64 27.71 7.45 10.56
CA PRO A 64 28.44 8.66 10.19
C PRO A 64 29.96 8.58 10.40
N ASP A 65 30.42 7.93 11.48
CA ASP A 65 31.85 7.72 11.76
C ASP A 65 32.56 6.83 10.73
N GLU A 66 31.81 6.05 9.95
CA GLU A 66 32.31 5.14 8.92
C GLU A 66 32.13 5.68 7.48
N LEU A 67 31.46 6.81 7.31
CA LEU A 67 31.34 7.48 6.01
C LEU A 67 32.72 7.85 5.50
N TYR A 68 33.06 7.50 4.25
CA TYR A 68 34.37 7.74 3.61
C TYR A 68 35.59 7.10 4.33
N LYS A 69 35.36 6.04 5.12
CA LYS A 69 36.44 5.32 5.84
C LYS A 69 37.46 4.80 4.83
N ASN A 70 38.74 4.98 5.12
CA ASN A 70 39.87 4.68 4.23
C ASN A 70 39.94 5.50 2.92
N GLY A 71 39.11 6.54 2.78
CA GLY A 71 39.20 7.47 1.66
C GLY A 71 40.49 8.30 1.68
N ILE A 72 40.91 8.75 0.49
CA ILE A 72 42.07 9.62 0.33
C ILE A 72 41.80 10.95 1.03
N GLN A 73 42.72 11.41 1.89
CA GLN A 73 42.55 12.64 2.70
C GLN A 73 41.25 12.68 3.53
N ARG A 74 40.88 11.55 4.14
CA ARG A 74 39.73 11.45 5.07
C ARG A 74 39.65 12.57 6.10
N GLU A 75 40.79 13.08 6.58
CA GLU A 75 40.86 14.18 7.54
C GLU A 75 40.08 15.41 7.08
N SER A 76 40.08 15.71 5.78
CA SER A 76 39.32 16.80 5.17
C SER A 76 37.79 16.60 5.28
N PHE A 77 37.33 15.36 5.45
CA PHE A 77 35.92 15.00 5.59
C PHE A 77 35.44 14.91 7.05
N ILE A 78 36.36 14.75 8.01
CA ILE A 78 36.01 14.70 9.45
C ILE A 78 35.12 15.88 9.89
N PRO A 79 35.33 17.12 9.43
CA PRO A 79 34.44 18.23 9.75
C PRO A 79 32.98 18.02 9.29
N ALA A 80 32.77 17.36 8.15
CA ALA A 80 31.42 17.02 7.66
C ALA A 80 30.76 15.97 8.56
N ILE A 81 31.51 14.93 8.96
CA ILE A 81 31.03 13.90 9.90
C ILE A 81 30.62 14.54 11.23
N ASN A 82 31.44 15.46 11.76
CA ASN A 82 31.14 16.18 12.98
C ASN A 82 29.88 17.04 12.85
N LEU A 83 29.69 17.73 11.71
CA LEU A 83 28.47 18.48 11.42
C LEU A 83 27.23 17.57 11.43
N LEU A 84 27.29 16.44 10.75
CA LEU A 84 26.20 15.46 10.72
C LEU A 84 25.86 14.97 12.13
N LYS A 85 26.86 14.58 12.92
CA LYS A 85 26.64 14.08 14.30
C LYS A 85 26.15 15.16 15.26
N ALA A 86 26.54 16.42 15.05
CA ALA A 86 26.14 17.53 15.92
C ALA A 86 24.74 18.06 15.59
N ARG A 87 24.32 17.99 14.32
CA ARG A 87 23.08 18.62 13.82
C ARG A 87 21.97 17.63 13.52
N LEU A 88 22.28 16.34 13.35
CA LEU A 88 21.31 15.29 13.06
C LEU A 88 21.20 14.31 14.21
N HIS A 89 20.03 13.68 14.32
CA HIS A 89 19.82 12.54 15.19
C HIS A 89 20.12 11.26 14.42
N VAL A 90 21.10 10.48 14.87
CA VAL A 90 21.51 9.23 14.23
C VAL A 90 20.65 8.10 14.78
N ILE A 91 19.88 7.46 13.91
CA ILE A 91 19.05 6.28 14.22
C ILE A 91 19.66 5.08 13.51
N ASN A 92 20.11 4.08 14.27
CA ASN A 92 20.59 2.82 13.71
C ASN A 92 19.41 1.86 13.51
N LEU A 93 19.21 1.43 12.28
CA LEU A 93 18.17 0.45 11.92
C LEU A 93 18.77 -0.97 11.92
N ASP A 94 19.13 -1.44 13.11
CA ASP A 94 19.67 -2.80 13.31
C ASP A 94 18.51 -3.81 13.40
N SER A 95 17.99 -4.22 12.24
CA SER A 95 16.96 -5.26 12.15
C SER A 95 17.58 -6.62 11.78
N PRO A 96 17.34 -7.70 12.55
CA PRO A 96 17.71 -9.05 12.13
C PRO A 96 16.89 -9.52 10.91
N THR A 97 15.78 -8.83 10.64
CA THR A 97 14.85 -9.11 9.55
C THR A 97 15.28 -8.35 8.30
N ASP A 98 15.64 -9.09 7.25
CA ASP A 98 15.84 -8.52 5.90
C ASP A 98 14.47 -8.34 5.22
N TYR A 99 13.92 -7.13 5.33
CA TYR A 99 12.63 -6.77 4.72
C TYR A 99 12.59 -6.86 3.19
N ARG A 100 13.74 -7.08 2.52
CA ARG A 100 13.77 -7.36 1.07
C ARG A 100 13.38 -8.81 0.76
N LYS A 101 13.59 -9.72 1.72
CA LYS A 101 13.25 -11.15 1.58
C LYS A 101 11.81 -11.46 1.93
N ILE A 102 11.12 -10.54 2.61
CA ILE A 102 9.71 -10.71 2.89
C ILE A 102 8.94 -10.39 1.59
N PRO A 103 8.12 -11.33 1.08
CA PRO A 103 7.26 -11.07 -0.07
C PRO A 103 6.43 -9.81 0.18
N ARG A 104 6.52 -8.82 -0.70
CA ARG A 104 5.67 -7.63 -0.62
C ARG A 104 4.37 -7.88 -1.38
N PRO A 105 3.22 -7.43 -0.84
CA PRO A 105 1.98 -7.52 -1.58
C PRO A 105 2.11 -6.77 -2.91
N PRO A 106 1.57 -7.33 -4.02
CA PRO A 106 1.50 -6.61 -5.29
C PRO A 106 0.80 -5.25 -5.12
N SER A 107 1.15 -4.27 -5.95
CA SER A 107 0.54 -2.94 -5.90
C SER A 107 -0.92 -2.99 -6.36
N GLY A 108 -1.82 -2.45 -5.54
CA GLY A 108 -3.25 -2.41 -5.83
C GLY A 108 -3.90 -3.78 -5.67
N VAL A 109 -4.96 -3.87 -4.87
CA VAL A 109 -5.65 -5.14 -4.61
C VAL A 109 -6.64 -5.48 -5.73
N TYR A 110 -7.16 -4.46 -6.42
CA TYR A 110 -8.12 -4.63 -7.49
C TYR A 110 -7.63 -3.93 -8.76
N HIS A 111 -7.97 -4.50 -9.92
CA HIS A 111 -7.52 -4.00 -11.22
C HIS A 111 -8.68 -3.65 -12.15
N THR A 112 -8.56 -2.51 -12.82
CA THR A 112 -9.52 -2.00 -13.81
C THR A 112 -8.78 -1.14 -14.84
N PRO A 113 -9.17 -1.18 -16.13
CA PRO A 113 -10.19 -2.05 -16.74
C PRO A 113 -9.65 -3.47 -17.01
N LEU A 114 -10.48 -4.33 -17.61
CA LEU A 114 -10.06 -5.65 -18.14
C LEU A 114 -9.19 -5.48 -19.41
N ASP A 115 -7.98 -4.95 -19.22
CA ASP A 115 -6.96 -4.80 -20.26
C ASP A 115 -5.99 -6.01 -20.29
N SER A 116 -4.93 -5.92 -21.08
CA SER A 116 -3.89 -6.97 -21.15
C SER A 116 -3.14 -7.20 -19.83
N HIS A 117 -3.19 -6.25 -18.88
CA HIS A 117 -2.51 -6.38 -17.59
C HIS A 117 -3.37 -7.09 -16.54
N ALA A 118 -4.69 -7.17 -16.74
CA ALA A 118 -5.61 -7.80 -15.80
C ALA A 118 -5.23 -9.24 -15.45
N ALA A 119 -4.85 -10.05 -16.45
CA ALA A 119 -4.43 -11.44 -16.25
C ALA A 119 -3.12 -11.52 -15.43
N SER A 120 -2.11 -10.71 -15.76
CA SER A 120 -0.85 -10.67 -15.01
C SER A 120 -1.05 -10.19 -13.57
N HIS A 121 -1.98 -9.26 -13.34
CA HIS A 121 -2.30 -8.75 -12.01
C HIS A 121 -2.82 -9.85 -11.08
N ILE A 122 -3.85 -10.59 -11.49
CA ILE A 122 -4.43 -11.66 -10.67
C ILE A 122 -3.47 -12.84 -10.51
N GLU A 123 -2.62 -13.13 -11.50
CA GLU A 123 -1.62 -14.18 -11.37
C GLU A 123 -0.57 -13.84 -10.31
N LYS A 124 -0.13 -12.57 -10.24
CA LYS A 124 0.77 -12.09 -9.18
C LYS A 124 0.14 -12.22 -7.80
N TRP A 125 -1.12 -11.83 -7.65
CA TRP A 125 -1.83 -11.97 -6.38
C TRP A 125 -2.08 -13.43 -6.00
N PHE A 126 -2.43 -14.28 -6.96
CA PHE A 126 -2.63 -15.71 -6.72
C PHE A 126 -1.33 -16.37 -6.26
N ARG A 127 -0.20 -16.08 -6.91
CA ARG A 127 1.12 -16.60 -6.50
C ARG A 127 1.55 -16.06 -5.13
N PHE A 128 1.26 -14.79 -4.84
CA PHE A 128 1.62 -14.16 -3.57
C PHE A 128 0.80 -14.71 -2.39
N LEU A 129 -0.49 -14.96 -2.58
CA LEU A 129 -1.41 -15.45 -1.54
C LEU A 129 -1.45 -16.99 -1.46
N GLY A 130 -0.92 -17.69 -2.46
CA GLY A 130 -0.87 -19.15 -2.54
C GLY A 130 0.24 -19.78 -1.70
N ASP A 131 0.45 -21.09 -1.89
CA ASP A 131 1.54 -21.82 -1.23
C ASP A 131 2.88 -21.55 -1.94
N PRO A 132 3.88 -20.94 -1.25
CA PRO A 132 5.18 -20.69 -1.84
C PRO A 132 5.99 -21.97 -2.13
N GLU A 133 5.74 -23.07 -1.40
CA GLU A 133 6.44 -24.34 -1.58
C GLU A 133 5.83 -25.17 -2.71
N ASN A 134 4.49 -25.12 -2.86
CA ASN A 134 3.76 -25.82 -3.91
C ASN A 134 2.89 -24.85 -4.74
N PRO A 135 3.51 -24.12 -5.69
CA PRO A 135 2.83 -23.05 -6.42
C PRO A 135 1.86 -23.54 -7.50
N GLU A 136 1.94 -24.81 -7.91
CA GLU A 136 1.12 -25.37 -8.98
C GLU A 136 -0.36 -25.45 -8.56
N PRO A 137 -1.28 -24.81 -9.29
CA PRO A 137 -2.69 -24.81 -8.94
C PRO A 137 -3.32 -26.19 -9.18
N HIS A 138 -4.16 -26.62 -8.26
CA HIS A 138 -4.99 -27.83 -8.41
C HIS A 138 -6.47 -27.53 -8.17
N PRO A 139 -7.39 -28.32 -8.74
CA PRO A 139 -8.80 -28.19 -8.44
C PRO A 139 -9.15 -28.86 -7.10
N GLU A 140 -10.20 -28.37 -6.45
CA GLU A 140 -10.79 -28.98 -5.25
C GLU A 140 -12.32 -28.99 -5.31
N ILE A 141 -12.95 -29.80 -4.46
CA ILE A 141 -14.40 -29.86 -4.30
C ILE A 141 -14.75 -29.67 -2.83
N GLN A 142 -15.51 -28.61 -2.54
CA GLN A 142 -16.08 -28.36 -1.22
C GLN A 142 -17.52 -28.88 -1.15
N LYS A 143 -18.00 -29.26 0.04
CA LYS A 143 -19.33 -29.86 0.22
C LYS A 143 -20.18 -29.07 1.20
N VAL A 144 -21.35 -28.61 0.74
CA VAL A 144 -22.32 -27.86 1.56
C VAL A 144 -23.67 -28.54 1.47
N TRP A 145 -24.14 -29.09 2.59
CA TRP A 145 -25.46 -29.72 2.69
C TRP A 145 -25.76 -30.72 1.56
N GLY A 146 -24.76 -31.51 1.18
CA GLY A 146 -24.86 -32.51 0.11
C GLY A 146 -24.68 -31.97 -1.31
N ARG A 147 -24.44 -30.66 -1.49
CA ARG A 147 -24.06 -30.04 -2.77
C ARG A 147 -22.54 -29.97 -2.88
N GLU A 148 -22.04 -30.15 -4.09
CA GLU A 148 -20.61 -30.05 -4.41
C GLU A 148 -20.31 -28.68 -5.06
N ILE A 149 -19.34 -27.97 -4.50
CA ILE A 149 -18.84 -26.69 -5.00
C ILE A 149 -17.47 -26.94 -5.60
N HIS A 150 -17.38 -26.82 -6.92
CA HIS A 150 -16.12 -26.99 -7.63
C HIS A 150 -15.27 -25.73 -7.54
N VAL A 151 -14.05 -25.86 -7.00
CA VAL A 151 -13.05 -24.80 -6.89
C VAL A 151 -11.98 -25.05 -7.95
N PRO A 152 -11.98 -24.29 -9.07
CA PRO A 152 -11.17 -24.66 -10.24
C PRO A 152 -9.67 -24.63 -10.01
N ARG A 153 -9.20 -23.67 -9.20
CA ARG A 153 -7.78 -23.40 -8.96
C ARG A 153 -7.58 -23.05 -7.50
N VAL A 154 -6.76 -23.85 -6.83
CA VAL A 154 -6.35 -23.68 -5.44
C VAL A 154 -4.83 -23.77 -5.38
N SER A 155 -4.23 -22.88 -4.59
CA SER A 155 -2.84 -23.01 -4.13
C SER A 155 -2.82 -22.64 -2.65
N GLY A 156 -2.38 -23.56 -1.79
CA GLY A 156 -2.47 -23.39 -0.34
C GLY A 156 -3.93 -23.15 0.11
N ARG A 157 -4.17 -22.02 0.77
CA ARG A 157 -5.51 -21.56 1.19
C ARG A 157 -6.04 -20.40 0.34
N CYS A 158 -5.54 -20.26 -0.89
CA CYS A 158 -5.98 -19.26 -1.87
C CYS A 158 -6.80 -19.93 -2.98
N ALA A 159 -8.04 -19.50 -3.16
CA ALA A 159 -8.94 -20.00 -4.20
C ALA A 159 -9.13 -18.98 -5.33
N TRP A 160 -9.07 -19.43 -6.58
CA TRP A 160 -9.25 -18.59 -7.75
C TRP A 160 -10.42 -19.05 -8.63
N PHE A 161 -11.38 -18.15 -8.81
CA PHE A 161 -12.53 -18.28 -9.69
C PHE A 161 -12.58 -17.18 -10.75
N THR A 162 -13.23 -17.46 -11.88
CA THR A 162 -13.85 -16.40 -12.69
C THR A 162 -15.16 -15.96 -12.03
N PHE A 163 -15.64 -14.75 -12.33
CA PHE A 163 -16.92 -14.25 -11.82
C PHE A 163 -18.09 -15.19 -12.16
N GLN A 164 -18.09 -15.78 -13.36
CA GLN A 164 -19.15 -16.70 -13.79
C GLN A 164 -19.10 -18.05 -13.04
N GLU A 165 -17.91 -18.54 -12.69
CA GLU A 165 -17.78 -19.77 -11.90
C GLU A 165 -18.28 -19.58 -10.46
N LEU A 166 -18.02 -18.42 -9.86
CA LEU A 166 -18.36 -18.14 -8.47
C LEU A 166 -19.79 -17.62 -8.27
N ILE A 167 -20.16 -16.60 -9.04
CA ILE A 167 -21.42 -15.85 -8.88
C ILE A 167 -22.44 -16.24 -9.96
N GLY A 168 -21.99 -16.62 -11.15
CA GLY A 168 -22.88 -16.99 -12.27
C GLY A 168 -23.69 -18.27 -12.04
N ARG A 169 -23.18 -19.19 -11.22
CA ARG A 169 -23.84 -20.46 -10.85
C ARG A 169 -24.88 -20.26 -9.75
N ALA A 170 -25.76 -21.23 -9.52
CA ALA A 170 -26.75 -21.20 -8.44
C ALA A 170 -26.11 -21.38 -7.05
N THR A 171 -25.24 -20.43 -6.68
CA THR A 171 -24.55 -20.30 -5.40
C THR A 171 -25.31 -19.35 -4.47
N GLY A 172 -25.23 -19.59 -3.16
CA GLY A 172 -25.88 -18.80 -2.13
C GLY A 172 -24.98 -18.56 -0.92
N ALA A 173 -25.56 -17.93 0.12
CA ALA A 173 -24.81 -17.53 1.32
C ALA A 173 -24.09 -18.71 2.00
N ALA A 174 -24.75 -19.88 2.09
CA ALA A 174 -24.16 -21.08 2.69
C ALA A 174 -22.91 -21.57 1.93
N ASP A 175 -22.91 -21.44 0.60
CA ASP A 175 -21.78 -21.82 -0.24
C ASP A 175 -20.58 -20.90 0.02
N TYR A 176 -20.82 -19.59 0.12
CA TYR A 176 -19.76 -18.63 0.42
C TYR A 176 -19.18 -18.82 1.82
N LEU A 177 -20.02 -19.08 2.82
CA LEU A 177 -19.55 -19.34 4.19
C LEU A 177 -18.68 -20.60 4.27
N GLU A 178 -19.00 -21.65 3.50
CA GLU A 178 -18.14 -22.83 3.45
C GLU A 178 -16.82 -22.53 2.75
N LEU A 179 -16.85 -21.80 1.64
CA LEU A 179 -15.62 -21.34 0.99
C LEU A 179 -14.73 -20.55 1.96
N MET A 180 -15.30 -19.67 2.79
CA MET A 180 -14.56 -18.91 3.81
C MET A 180 -13.95 -19.76 4.93
N ARG A 181 -14.47 -20.99 5.16
CA ARG A 181 -13.86 -21.92 6.13
C ARG A 181 -12.66 -22.63 5.52
N SER A 182 -12.75 -22.97 4.24
CA SER A 182 -11.72 -23.71 3.52
C SER A 182 -10.56 -22.82 3.05
N TYR A 183 -10.81 -21.55 2.76
CA TYR A 183 -9.83 -20.63 2.16
C TYR A 183 -9.79 -19.29 2.90
N ASP A 184 -8.58 -18.71 2.98
CA ASP A 184 -8.33 -17.41 3.63
C ASP A 184 -8.10 -16.29 2.60
N ALA A 185 -8.03 -16.64 1.31
CA ALA A 185 -7.78 -15.71 0.22
C ALA A 185 -8.56 -16.10 -1.05
N PHE A 186 -9.05 -15.08 -1.76
CA PHE A 186 -9.89 -15.24 -2.93
C PHE A 186 -9.40 -14.35 -4.09
N ILE A 187 -9.27 -14.96 -5.25
CA ILE A 187 -9.04 -14.27 -6.53
C ILE A 187 -10.31 -14.42 -7.37
N VAL A 188 -10.87 -13.30 -7.84
CA VAL A 188 -12.03 -13.29 -8.72
C VAL A 188 -11.70 -12.56 -10.02
N SER A 189 -11.62 -13.27 -11.13
CA SER A 189 -11.33 -12.65 -12.43
C SER A 189 -12.59 -12.29 -13.21
N ASP A 190 -12.47 -11.31 -14.09
CA ASP A 190 -13.42 -11.01 -15.15
C ASP A 190 -14.80 -10.55 -14.64
N ILE A 191 -14.82 -9.75 -13.57
CA ILE A 191 -16.06 -9.16 -13.06
C ILE A 191 -16.63 -8.22 -14.14
N PRO A 192 -17.85 -8.48 -14.65
CA PRO A 192 -18.46 -7.63 -15.66
C PRO A 192 -18.93 -6.31 -15.06
N GLY A 193 -19.12 -5.30 -15.91
CA GLY A 193 -19.94 -4.16 -15.53
C GLY A 193 -21.39 -4.62 -15.44
N MET A 194 -21.94 -4.69 -14.22
CA MET A 194 -23.29 -5.18 -14.00
C MET A 194 -24.32 -4.10 -14.35
N THR A 195 -25.38 -4.50 -15.04
CA THR A 195 -26.53 -3.63 -15.38
C THR A 195 -27.76 -4.01 -14.57
N PHE A 196 -28.84 -3.22 -14.66
CA PHE A 196 -30.11 -3.50 -13.96
C PHE A 196 -30.67 -4.91 -14.23
N ARG A 197 -30.42 -5.48 -15.42
CA ARG A 197 -30.87 -6.84 -15.78
C ARG A 197 -30.18 -7.95 -15.00
N GLU A 198 -29.07 -7.64 -14.33
CA GLU A 198 -28.21 -8.58 -13.61
C GLU A 198 -28.31 -8.40 -12.08
N ARG A 199 -29.41 -7.81 -11.58
CA ARG A 199 -29.62 -7.50 -10.16
C ARG A 199 -29.37 -8.71 -9.24
N ASP A 200 -29.79 -9.90 -9.65
CA ASP A 200 -29.58 -11.10 -8.83
C ASP A 200 -28.09 -11.50 -8.73
N LEU A 201 -27.29 -11.26 -9.77
CA LEU A 201 -25.83 -11.45 -9.71
C LEU A 201 -25.18 -10.41 -8.80
N ALA A 202 -25.62 -9.15 -8.87
CA ALA A 202 -25.14 -8.09 -7.99
C ALA A 202 -25.42 -8.40 -6.52
N ARG A 203 -26.64 -8.87 -6.19
CA ARG A 203 -27.00 -9.28 -4.83
C ARG A 203 -26.15 -10.44 -4.34
N ARG A 204 -25.95 -11.47 -5.17
CA ARG A 204 -25.08 -12.61 -4.85
C ARG A 204 -23.63 -12.17 -4.64
N PHE A 205 -23.14 -11.21 -5.42
CA PHE A 205 -21.80 -10.65 -5.26
C PHE A 205 -21.66 -9.83 -3.97
N ILE A 206 -22.65 -9.02 -3.59
CA ILE A 206 -22.69 -8.32 -2.31
C ILE A 206 -22.64 -9.33 -1.15
N THR A 207 -23.43 -10.40 -1.19
CA THR A 207 -23.37 -11.46 -0.16
C THR A 207 -21.99 -12.12 -0.10
N PHE A 208 -21.32 -12.31 -1.24
CA PHE A 208 -19.96 -12.84 -1.26
C PHE A 208 -18.95 -11.86 -0.62
N ILE A 209 -18.99 -10.57 -0.98
CA ILE A 209 -18.15 -9.53 -0.36
C ILE A 209 -18.36 -9.51 1.15
N ASP A 210 -19.61 -9.62 1.58
CA ASP A 210 -19.97 -9.64 2.99
C ASP A 210 -19.32 -10.84 3.71
N ALA A 211 -19.38 -12.03 3.11
CA ALA A 211 -18.76 -13.24 3.65
C ALA A 211 -17.23 -13.12 3.74
N VAL A 212 -16.56 -12.58 2.72
CA VAL A 212 -15.10 -12.35 2.70
C VAL A 212 -14.70 -11.37 3.81
N TYR A 213 -15.46 -10.28 3.96
CA TYR A 213 -15.17 -9.27 4.95
C TYR A 213 -15.31 -9.82 6.37
N GLU A 214 -16.40 -10.53 6.65
CA GLU A 214 -16.70 -11.11 7.96
C GLU A 214 -15.75 -12.25 8.35
N SER A 215 -15.25 -13.01 7.37
CA SER A 215 -14.22 -14.02 7.60
C SER A 215 -12.80 -13.45 7.71
N HIS A 216 -12.65 -12.14 7.52
CA HIS A 216 -11.34 -11.49 7.48
C HIS A 216 -10.40 -12.05 6.38
N ALA A 217 -10.98 -12.60 5.30
CA ALA A 217 -10.24 -13.12 4.17
C ALA A 217 -9.64 -12.00 3.29
N LYS A 218 -8.67 -12.38 2.45
CA LYS A 218 -8.09 -11.49 1.42
C LYS A 218 -8.89 -11.64 0.13
N LEU A 219 -9.06 -10.55 -0.61
CA LEU A 219 -9.77 -10.56 -1.88
C LEU A 219 -9.03 -9.70 -2.89
N SER A 220 -8.68 -10.25 -4.05
CA SER A 220 -8.21 -9.49 -5.20
C SER A 220 -9.04 -9.84 -6.43
N PHE A 221 -9.33 -8.85 -7.28
CA PHE A 221 -10.16 -9.09 -8.46
C PHE A 221 -9.87 -8.14 -9.62
N THR A 222 -10.31 -8.56 -10.81
CA THR A 222 -10.31 -7.71 -12.01
C THR A 222 -11.73 -7.37 -12.41
N THR A 223 -11.96 -6.13 -12.83
CA THR A 223 -13.30 -5.65 -13.19
C THR A 223 -13.27 -4.80 -14.46
N ARG A 224 -14.34 -4.90 -15.25
CA ARG A 224 -14.54 -4.05 -16.44
C ARG A 224 -14.95 -2.63 -16.07
N SER A 225 -15.62 -2.45 -14.93
CA SER A 225 -16.16 -1.15 -14.55
C SER A 225 -15.15 -0.34 -13.73
N LYS A 226 -15.00 0.95 -14.05
CA LYS A 226 -14.24 1.90 -13.22
C LYS A 226 -14.94 2.22 -11.90
N THR A 227 -16.26 2.01 -11.83
CA THR A 227 -17.10 2.33 -10.67
C THR A 227 -16.95 1.40 -9.46
N ALA A 228 -16.15 0.33 -9.55
CA ALA A 228 -15.96 -0.60 -8.43
C ALA A 228 -14.63 -0.42 -7.68
N VAL A 229 -13.66 0.31 -8.26
CA VAL A 229 -12.28 0.36 -7.77
C VAL A 229 -11.65 1.69 -8.17
N HIS A 230 -11.33 2.55 -7.19
CA HIS A 230 -10.32 3.58 -7.39
C HIS A 230 -8.99 3.09 -6.80
N GLN A 231 -7.89 3.28 -7.53
CA GLN A 231 -6.54 2.90 -7.08
C GLN A 231 -5.97 3.94 -6.09
N PRO A 232 -5.29 3.50 -5.01
CA PRO A 232 -4.50 4.41 -4.18
C PRO A 232 -3.19 4.75 -4.92
N GLY A 233 -3.01 6.02 -5.27
CA GLY A 233 -1.81 6.48 -5.98
C GLY A 233 -1.80 7.94 -6.43
N ALA A 234 -2.95 8.64 -6.42
CA ALA A 234 -2.99 10.08 -6.62
C ALA A 234 -2.87 10.80 -5.27
N LYS A 235 -1.82 11.60 -5.12
CA LYS A 235 -1.56 12.46 -3.97
C LYS A 235 -2.80 13.28 -3.58
N SER A 236 -3.13 13.25 -2.28
CA SER A 236 -3.98 14.16 -1.48
C SER A 236 -5.11 13.44 -0.72
N ASP A 237 -5.13 13.68 0.59
CA ASP A 237 -6.03 13.15 1.63
C ASP A 237 -7.51 13.60 1.48
N GLU A 238 -7.94 14.05 0.30
CA GLU A 238 -9.32 14.47 -0.01
C GLU A 238 -10.02 13.56 -1.06
N SER A 239 -9.29 12.59 -1.62
CA SER A 239 -9.72 11.84 -2.81
C SER A 239 -10.69 10.68 -2.56
N VAL A 240 -10.81 10.18 -1.33
CA VAL A 240 -11.76 9.10 -0.98
C VAL A 240 -13.21 9.62 -0.98
N SER A 241 -13.43 10.88 -0.58
CA SER A 241 -14.75 11.51 -0.61
C SER A 241 -15.18 11.85 -2.04
N HIS A 242 -14.28 12.39 -2.86
CA HIS A 242 -14.61 12.88 -4.19
C HIS A 242 -14.89 11.76 -5.22
N ALA A 243 -14.23 10.60 -5.07
CA ALA A 243 -14.48 9.41 -5.89
C ALA A 243 -15.80 8.73 -5.52
N MET A 244 -16.14 8.67 -4.22
CA MET A 244 -17.43 8.18 -3.74
C MET A 244 -18.55 9.10 -4.20
N GLN A 245 -18.31 10.41 -4.22
CA GLN A 245 -19.25 11.44 -4.68
C GLN A 245 -19.48 11.38 -6.20
N HIS A 246 -18.43 11.18 -7.01
CA HIS A 246 -18.59 10.97 -8.47
C HIS A 246 -19.27 9.63 -8.82
N MET A 247 -19.01 8.57 -8.05
CA MET A 247 -19.75 7.29 -8.19
C MET A 247 -21.22 7.44 -7.76
N MET A 248 -21.49 8.21 -6.71
CA MET A 248 -22.85 8.55 -6.28
C MET A 248 -23.56 9.52 -7.24
N GLU A 249 -22.85 10.37 -7.99
CA GLU A 249 -23.44 11.28 -8.99
C GLU A 249 -23.76 10.57 -10.32
N ASP A 250 -22.85 9.74 -10.84
CA ASP A 250 -23.10 8.98 -12.09
C ASP A 250 -24.09 7.82 -11.88
N MET A 251 -24.04 7.18 -10.71
CA MET A 251 -25.00 6.12 -10.36
C MET A 251 -26.27 6.69 -9.73
N GLY A 252 -26.19 7.80 -8.99
CA GLY A 252 -27.33 8.58 -8.49
C GLY A 252 -28.15 9.14 -9.63
N SER A 253 -27.56 9.71 -10.67
CA SER A 253 -28.33 10.13 -11.86
C SER A 253 -28.98 8.95 -12.62
N SER A 254 -28.43 7.74 -12.50
CA SER A 254 -29.05 6.51 -13.01
C SER A 254 -30.13 5.96 -12.07
N ILE A 255 -30.00 6.22 -10.76
CA ILE A 255 -30.87 5.78 -9.67
C ILE A 255 -32.04 6.75 -9.41
N ASP A 256 -31.87 8.05 -9.62
CA ASP A 256 -32.90 9.08 -9.60
C ASP A 256 -33.86 8.87 -10.78
N LYS A 257 -33.32 8.44 -11.93
CA LYS A 257 -34.13 7.91 -13.06
C LYS A 257 -34.85 6.59 -12.70
N LEU A 258 -34.38 5.85 -11.69
CA LEU A 258 -35.04 4.66 -11.16
C LEU A 258 -36.09 5.01 -10.08
N GLU A 259 -35.99 6.16 -9.39
CA GLU A 259 -37.01 6.66 -8.45
C GLU A 259 -38.32 7.02 -9.14
N GLU A 260 -38.26 7.61 -10.35
CA GLU A 260 -39.46 7.90 -11.15
C GLU A 260 -40.22 6.63 -11.59
N SER A 261 -39.62 5.45 -11.42
CA SER A 261 -40.13 4.19 -11.97
C SER A 261 -40.72 3.21 -10.94
N ASN A 262 -40.79 3.57 -9.65
CA ASN A 262 -41.46 2.78 -8.59
C ASN A 262 -41.00 1.29 -8.48
N LEU A 263 -39.77 0.98 -8.92
CA LEU A 263 -39.32 -0.38 -9.23
C LEU A 263 -38.40 -1.04 -8.18
N PHE A 264 -38.15 -0.38 -7.05
CA PHE A 264 -37.41 -0.94 -5.91
C PHE A 264 -38.17 -0.71 -4.59
N SER A 265 -38.05 -1.63 -3.63
CA SER A 265 -38.08 -1.24 -2.20
C SER A 265 -36.72 -0.59 -1.89
N GLY A 266 -36.54 0.65 -2.35
CA GLY A 266 -35.27 1.26 -2.73
C GLY A 266 -34.17 1.37 -1.68
N ASP A 267 -34.51 1.40 -0.39
CA ASP A 267 -33.55 1.80 0.64
C ASP A 267 -32.61 0.67 1.07
N GLU A 268 -33.11 -0.57 1.17
CA GLU A 268 -32.31 -1.71 1.64
C GLU A 268 -31.24 -2.14 0.63
N GLU A 269 -31.56 -2.18 -0.66
CA GLU A 269 -30.61 -2.58 -1.70
C GLU A 269 -29.50 -1.53 -1.90
N ARG A 270 -29.86 -0.24 -1.83
CA ARG A 270 -28.90 0.87 -1.83
C ARG A 270 -27.96 0.77 -0.62
N PHE A 271 -28.50 0.52 0.57
CA PHE A 271 -27.72 0.37 1.78
C PHE A 271 -26.75 -0.82 1.69
N ALA A 272 -27.20 -1.96 1.18
CA ALA A 272 -26.36 -3.14 0.99
C ALA A 272 -25.20 -2.88 0.00
N PHE A 273 -25.47 -2.15 -1.08
CA PHE A 273 -24.45 -1.80 -2.07
C PHE A 273 -23.40 -0.82 -1.51
N VAL A 274 -23.84 0.27 -0.85
CA VAL A 274 -22.92 1.24 -0.23
C VAL A 274 -22.04 0.57 0.83
N ARG A 275 -22.63 -0.32 1.64
CA ARG A 275 -21.90 -1.11 2.64
C ARG A 275 -20.86 -2.02 1.99
N ALA A 276 -21.18 -2.68 0.87
CA ALA A 276 -20.22 -3.50 0.14
C ALA A 276 -19.04 -2.67 -0.40
N LEU A 277 -19.29 -1.47 -0.93
CA LEU A 277 -18.22 -0.56 -1.37
C LEU A 277 -17.30 -0.13 -0.23
N SER A 278 -17.88 0.21 0.93
CA SER A 278 -17.10 0.54 2.13
C SER A 278 -16.22 -0.63 2.57
N ARG A 279 -16.76 -1.86 2.58
CA ARG A 279 -16.01 -3.08 2.87
C ARG A 279 -14.88 -3.31 1.86
N LEU A 280 -15.14 -3.15 0.56
CA LEU A 280 -14.11 -3.25 -0.49
C LEU A 280 -12.99 -2.22 -0.29
N SER A 281 -13.32 -0.98 0.09
CA SER A 281 -12.34 0.07 0.38
C SER A 281 -11.48 -0.28 1.59
N GLU A 282 -12.05 -0.87 2.64
CA GLU A 282 -11.26 -1.31 3.79
C GLU A 282 -10.36 -2.49 3.44
N MET A 283 -10.87 -3.46 2.68
CA MET A 283 -10.11 -4.64 2.26
C MET A 283 -8.97 -4.34 1.28
N SER A 284 -8.99 -3.17 0.62
CA SER A 284 -7.89 -2.71 -0.23
C SER A 284 -6.76 -2.03 0.55
N SER A 285 -6.97 -1.73 1.84
CA SER A 285 -5.97 -1.07 2.67
C SER A 285 -4.76 -1.96 2.89
N LYS A 286 -3.59 -1.33 3.00
CA LYS A 286 -2.32 -2.01 3.33
C LYS A 286 -2.45 -2.81 4.63
N GLU A 287 -3.08 -2.23 5.65
CA GLU A 287 -3.30 -2.86 6.95
C GLU A 287 -4.14 -4.14 6.84
N TRP A 288 -5.22 -4.12 6.04
CA TRP A 288 -6.02 -5.32 5.82
C TRP A 288 -5.23 -6.40 5.09
N VAL A 289 -4.50 -6.03 4.03
CA VAL A 289 -3.70 -6.97 3.24
C VAL A 289 -2.61 -7.57 4.11
N GLU A 290 -1.80 -6.77 4.78
CA GLU A 290 -0.63 -7.21 5.57
C GLU A 290 -0.99 -7.94 6.87
N ARG A 291 -2.25 -7.87 7.32
CA ARG A 291 -2.73 -8.55 8.53
C ARG A 291 -2.38 -10.04 8.52
N GLY A 292 -1.71 -10.50 9.57
CA GLY A 292 -1.35 -11.91 9.76
C GLY A 292 -0.19 -12.39 8.88
N MET A 293 0.41 -11.53 8.04
CA MET A 293 1.55 -11.86 7.20
C MET A 293 2.91 -11.48 7.83
N GLY A 294 2.92 -10.96 9.06
CA GLY A 294 4.15 -10.48 9.72
C GLY A 294 4.76 -9.22 9.07
N LEU A 295 4.03 -8.60 8.14
CA LEU A 295 4.39 -7.40 7.39
C LEU A 295 3.82 -6.11 8.00
N GLU A 296 3.03 -6.24 9.07
CA GLU A 296 2.32 -5.13 9.69
C GLU A 296 3.30 -4.04 10.15
N GLU A 297 3.06 -2.78 9.75
CA GLU A 297 3.81 -1.59 10.22
C GLU A 297 3.92 -1.49 11.76
N LYS A 298 3.05 -2.19 12.48
CA LYS A 298 3.04 -2.28 13.95
C LYS A 298 4.12 -3.19 14.53
N GLY A 299 5.04 -3.72 13.73
CA GLY A 299 6.28 -4.35 14.20
C GLY A 299 7.08 -3.47 15.20
N GLY A 300 6.90 -2.14 15.16
CA GLY A 300 7.48 -1.20 16.12
C GLY A 300 6.49 -0.56 17.09
N LYS A 301 5.17 -0.84 17.03
CA LYS A 301 4.20 -0.18 17.92
C LYS A 301 4.39 -0.61 19.37
N LYS A 302 4.73 -1.90 19.57
CA LYS A 302 5.04 -2.45 20.88
C LYS A 302 6.31 -1.79 21.46
N GLU A 303 7.36 -1.66 20.67
CA GLU A 303 8.61 -0.99 21.06
C GLU A 303 8.43 0.51 21.29
N ARG A 304 7.63 1.20 20.45
CA ARG A 304 7.29 2.62 20.61
C ARG A 304 6.47 2.87 21.89
N ASP A 305 5.51 2.00 22.17
CA ASP A 305 4.65 2.10 23.36
C ASP A 305 5.43 1.71 24.64
N GLU A 306 6.37 0.77 24.55
CA GLU A 306 7.33 0.43 25.61
C GLU A 306 8.32 1.58 25.86
N TRP A 307 8.83 2.23 24.81
CA TRP A 307 9.70 3.40 24.90
C TRP A 307 8.98 4.64 25.43
N ALA A 308 7.73 4.87 25.03
CA ALA A 308 6.89 5.94 25.57
C ALA A 308 6.62 5.73 27.07
N LYS A 309 6.37 4.48 27.50
CA LYS A 309 6.25 4.12 28.92
C LYS A 309 7.57 4.28 29.69
N ALA A 310 8.70 3.91 29.08
CA ALA A 310 10.02 4.08 29.69
C ALA A 310 10.35 5.57 29.92
N ARG A 311 10.08 6.44 28.94
CA ARG A 311 10.27 7.90 29.09
C ARG A 311 9.35 8.53 30.14
N SER A 312 8.10 8.07 30.24
CA SER A 312 7.17 8.57 31.26
C SER A 312 7.69 8.27 32.68
N ARG A 313 8.23 7.07 32.91
CA ARG A 313 8.80 6.68 34.21
C ARG A 313 10.08 7.45 34.54
N GLN A 314 10.91 7.71 33.53
CA GLN A 314 12.15 8.47 33.71
C GLN A 314 11.93 9.96 34.04
N MET A 315 10.78 10.53 33.63
CA MET A 315 10.36 11.88 34.01
C MET A 315 9.74 11.96 35.41
N GLU A 316 9.11 10.88 35.89
CA GLU A 316 8.56 10.82 37.25
C GLU A 316 9.66 10.63 38.31
N ASP A 317 10.73 9.89 38.00
CA ASP A 317 11.88 9.71 38.90
C ASP A 317 12.82 10.93 38.96
N SER A 318 12.60 11.96 38.13
CA SER A 318 13.40 13.19 38.09
C SER A 318 12.69 14.44 38.63
N MET A 319 11.54 14.28 39.29
CA MET A 319 10.86 15.34 40.07
C MET A 319 10.93 15.02 41.57
#